data_AF-A0A1I6HTH6-F1
#
_entry.id   AF-A0A1I6HTH6-F1
#
_cell.length_a   1.000
_cell.length_b   1.000
_cell.length_c   1.000
_cell.angle_alpha   90.00
_cell.angle_beta   90.00
_cell.angle_gamma   90.00
#
_symmetry.space_group_name_H-M   'P 1'
#
loop_
_entity.id
_entity.type
_entity.pdbx_description
1 polymer ?
#
loop_
_entity_poly.entity_id
_entity_poly.type
_entity_poly.pdbx_seq_one_letter_code
_entity_poly.pdbx_strand_id
1 'polypeptide(L)' 'MGLLSSKKALVGLVLMVVGTLAFLPSVVPGVAGVSVYALAVAALVLTVGTWLVGTSGGGRPV' A
#
# COMPACT_ATOMS: atom_id res chain seq x y z
N MET A 1 7.07 -20.20 1.50
CA MET A 1 7.92 -18.99 1.44
C MET A 1 7.29 -17.96 2.38
N GLY A 2 8.01 -17.48 3.40
CA GLY A 2 7.46 -16.51 4.35
C GLY A 2 7.37 -15.10 3.75
N LEU A 3 6.44 -14.29 4.24
CA LEU A 3 6.26 -12.87 3.84
C LEU A 3 7.55 -12.05 3.96
N LEU A 4 8.42 -12.41 4.91
CA LEU A 4 9.69 -11.73 5.14
C LEU A 4 10.87 -12.36 4.38
N SER A 5 10.65 -13.49 3.70
CA SER A 5 11.69 -14.21 2.97
C SER A 5 11.82 -13.76 1.50
N SER A 6 10.82 -13.05 0.97
CA SER A 6 10.81 -12.56 -0.41
C SER A 6 10.99 -11.06 -0.44
N LYS A 7 12.01 -10.57 -1.17
CA LYS A 7 12.22 -9.13 -1.38
C LYS A 7 10.97 -8.46 -1.98
N LYS A 8 10.28 -9.15 -2.89
CA LYS A 8 9.03 -8.67 -3.51
C LYS A 8 7.93 -8.48 -2.46
N ALA A 9 7.75 -9.45 -1.58
CA ALA A 9 6.76 -9.38 -0.49
C ALA A 9 7.09 -8.26 0.49
N LEU A 10 8.37 -8.11 0.86
CA LEU A 10 8.83 -7.08 1.78
C LEU A 10 8.59 -5.67 1.23
N VAL A 11 8.94 -5.45 -0.05
CA VAL A 11 8.67 -4.16 -0.72
C VAL A 11 7.17 -3.90 -0.78
N GLY A 12 6.37 -4.90 -1.15
CA GLY A 12 4.91 -4.78 -1.18
C GLY A 12 4.34 -4.38 0.18
N LEU A 13 4.81 -5.01 1.25
CA LEU A 13 4.37 -4.72 2.62
C LEU A 13 4.72 -3.29 3.04
N VAL A 14 5.93 -2.81 2.73
CA VAL A 14 6.33 -1.43 3.01
C VAL A 14 5.43 -0.44 2.26
N LEU A 15 5.19 -0.66 0.97
CA LEU A 15 4.30 0.20 0.18
C LEU A 15 2.87 0.17 0.71
N MET A 16 2.39 -0.98 1.18
CA MET A 16 1.06 -1.11 1.78
C MET A 16 0.93 -0.26 3.05
N VAL A 17 1.95 -0.28 3.93
CA VAL A 17 2.00 0.57 5.12
C VAL A 17 2.05 2.05 4.74
N VAL A 18 2.96 2.43 3.83
CA VAL A 18 3.13 3.83 3.40
C VAL A 18 1.86 4.38 2.75
N GLY A 19 1.25 3.63 1.83
CA GLY A 19 0.00 4.04 1.17
C GLY A 19 -1.15 4.18 2.16
N THR A 20 -1.28 3.26 3.12
CA THR A 20 -2.30 3.36 4.19
C THR A 20 -2.07 4.60 5.06
N LEU A 21 -0.82 4.84 5.47
CA LEU A 21 -0.48 6.02 6.27
C LEU A 21 -0.72 7.34 5.51
N ALA A 22 -0.53 7.34 4.19
CA ALA A 22 -0.81 8.51 3.37
C ALA A 22 -2.30 8.88 3.30
N PHE A 23 -3.22 7.94 3.57
CA PHE A 23 -4.66 8.22 3.68
C PHE A 23 -5.09 8.73 5.07
N LEU A 24 -4.28 8.58 6.11
CA LEU A 24 -4.70 8.97 7.47
C LEU A 24 -5.17 10.43 7.57
N PRO A 25 -4.47 11.43 6.99
CA PRO A 25 -4.90 12.81 7.11
C PRO A 25 -6.29 13.09 6.50
N SER A 26 -6.75 12.31 5.51
CA SER A 26 -8.04 12.53 4.86
C SER A 26 -9.24 12.02 5.66
N VAL A 27 -9.01 11.18 6.68
CA VAL A 27 -10.08 10.65 7.54
C VAL A 27 -10.14 11.36 8.90
N VAL A 28 -9.18 12.24 9.20
CA VAL A 28 -9.14 12.99 10.47
C VAL A 28 -10.01 14.24 10.37
N PRO A 29 -11.04 14.40 11.23
CA PRO A 29 -11.86 15.61 11.25
C PRO A 29 -11.04 16.85 11.61
N GLY A 30 -11.36 17.98 10.98
CA GLY A 30 -10.71 19.27 11.27
C GLY A 30 -9.34 19.49 10.61
N VAL A 31 -8.86 18.55 9.79
CA VAL A 31 -7.67 18.74 8.95
C VAL A 31 -8.08 19.38 7.62
N ALA A 32 -7.23 20.27 7.10
CA ALA A 32 -7.42 20.85 5.77
C ALA A 32 -7.52 19.74 4.70
N GLY A 33 -8.41 19.91 3.72
CA GLY A 33 -8.65 18.90 2.69
C GLY A 33 -7.36 18.49 1.98
N VAL A 34 -7.11 17.18 1.91
CA VAL A 34 -5.98 16.62 1.17
C VAL A 34 -6.26 16.72 -0.33
N SER A 35 -5.27 17.17 -1.10
CA SER A 35 -5.38 17.27 -2.56
C SER A 35 -5.77 15.92 -3.20
N VAL A 36 -6.69 15.94 -4.14
CA VAL A 36 -7.10 14.74 -4.90
C VAL A 36 -5.92 14.04 -5.57
N TYR A 37 -4.92 14.80 -6.01
CA TYR A 37 -3.70 14.23 -6.60
C TYR A 37 -2.85 13.48 -5.57
N ALA A 38 -2.77 13.99 -4.34
CA ALA A 38 -2.07 13.29 -3.26
C ALA A 38 -2.79 12.00 -2.88
N LEU A 39 -4.14 12.03 -2.83
CA LEU A 39 -4.95 10.83 -2.60
C LEU A 39 -4.81 9.80 -3.73
N ALA A 40 -4.74 10.25 -4.98
CA ALA A 40 -4.50 9.36 -6.12
C ALA A 40 -3.14 8.66 -6.03
N VAL A 41 -2.08 9.39 -5.63
CA VAL A 41 -0.76 8.78 -5.39
C VAL A 41 -0.80 7.80 -4.21
N ALA A 42 -1.45 8.16 -3.10
CA ALA A 42 -1.63 7.27 -1.96
C ALA A 42 -2.36 5.97 -2.35
N ALA A 43 -3.42 6.08 -3.17
CA ALA A 43 -4.16 4.95 -3.71
C ALA A 43 -3.25 4.05 -4.55
N LEU A 44 -2.50 4.61 -5.50
CA LEU A 44 -1.59 3.86 -6.36
C LEU A 44 -0.52 3.12 -5.56
N VAL A 45 0.10 3.80 -4.59
CA VAL A 45 1.12 3.20 -3.71
C VAL A 45 0.52 2.03 -2.93
N LEU A 46 -0.67 2.19 -2.36
CA LEU A 46 -1.35 1.14 -1.63
C LEU A 46 -1.72 -0.04 -2.54
N THR A 47 -2.26 0.22 -3.73
CA THR A 47 -2.62 -0.82 -4.71
C THR A 47 -1.41 -1.60 -5.21
N VAL A 48 -0.29 -0.94 -5.48
CA VAL A 48 0.95 -1.63 -5.88
C VAL A 48 1.47 -2.46 -4.72
N GLY A 49 1.42 -1.93 -3.49
CA GLY A 49 1.80 -2.67 -2.28
C GLY A 49 1.02 -3.96 -2.11
N THR A 50 -0.31 -3.90 -2.16
CA THR A 50 -1.18 -5.08 -2.01
C THR A 50 -0.96 -6.08 -3.13
N TRP A 51 -0.81 -5.62 -4.37
CA TRP A 51 -0.54 -6.50 -5.52
C TRP A 51 0.80 -7.23 -5.40
N LEU A 52 1.86 -6.54 -4.96
CA LEU A 52 3.18 -7.16 -4.78
C LEU A 52 3.17 -8.22 -3.68
N VAL A 53 2.44 -7.97 -2.58
CA VAL A 53 2.26 -8.96 -1.51
C VAL A 53 1.46 -10.16 -2.02
N GLY A 54 0.29 -9.93 -2.63
CA GLY A 54 -0.60 -11.02 -3.10
C GLY A 54 0.02 -11.90 -4.20
N THR A 55 0.91 -11.33 -5.03
CA THR A 55 1.60 -12.05 -6.10
C THR A 55 3.01 -12.54 -5.71
N SER A 56 3.38 -12.51 -4.43
CA SER A 56 4.72 -12.90 -3.97
C SER A 56 4.89 -14.39 -3.68
N GLY A 57 3.79 -15.14 -3.52
CA GLY A 57 3.79 -16.59 -3.33
C GLY A 57 3.83 -17.37 -4.65
N GLY A 58 4.28 -18.62 -4.59
CA GLY A 58 4.13 -19.57 -5.69
C GLY A 58 2.73 -20.20 -5.67
N GLY A 59 2.06 -20.26 -6.83
CA GLY A 59 0.69 -20.75 -6.96
C GLY A 59 -0.20 -19.76 -7.71
N ARG A 60 -1.53 -19.91 -7.60
CA ARG A 60 -2.48 -18.94 -8.18
C ARG A 60 -2.46 -17.66 -7.34
N PRO A 61 -2.12 -16.50 -7.91
CA PRO A 61 -2.26 -15.23 -7.20
C PRO A 61 -3.75 -14.99 -6.89
N VAL A 62 -4.08 -14.79 -5.63
CA VAL A 62 -5.42 -14.43 -5.15
C VAL A 62 -5.36 -13.13 -4.37
#